data_AF-A0A7X7LCF3-F1
#
_entry.id   AF-A0A7X7LCF3-F1
#
_cell.length_a   1.000
_cell.length_b   1.000
_cell.length_c   1.000
_cell.angle_alpha   90.00
_cell.angle_beta   90.00
_cell.angle_gamma   90.00
#
_symmetry.space_group_name_H-M   'P 1'
#
loop_
_entity.id
_entity.type
_entity.pdbx_description
1 polymer ?
#
loop_
_entity_poly.entity_id
_entity_poly.type
_entity_poly.pdbx_seq_one_letter_code
_entity_poly.pdbx_strand_id
1 'polypeptide(L)'
;MGYAYTPGLKVLAATTIRRCRRLPLPGAVLVRAGDRVGAEQVVMRTELPGPADMVNLVSMLGVMPAELPRYVVRKVGDSIAKGDLLAESKGFLGLFKTRIEAPMAGTIEAISPVTGQMTVRSPAVPVEVHAYIDGVVAEVVDTESVTVETSGAFIQGIFGVGGETNGVIAMIAERPDEPMDPARITPAHKGAVL
;
A
#
# COMPACT_ATOMS: atom_id res chain seq x y z
N MET A 1 -25.74 20.77 23.15
CA MET A 1 -24.60 21.71 23.13
C MET A 1 -23.37 20.91 22.71
N GLY A 2 -22.98 20.98 21.43
CA GLY A 2 -21.82 20.23 20.94
C GLY A 2 -20.54 20.92 21.41
N TYR A 3 -19.72 20.23 22.20
CA TYR A 3 -18.37 20.68 22.48
C TYR A 3 -17.59 20.63 21.17
N ALA A 4 -17.40 21.78 20.52
CA ALA A 4 -16.47 21.90 19.41
C ALA A 4 -15.07 21.74 20.01
N TYR A 5 -14.45 20.58 19.78
CA TYR A 5 -13.01 20.44 19.97
C TYR A 5 -12.35 21.38 18.97
N THR A 6 -11.81 22.50 19.45
CA THR A 6 -10.94 23.36 18.66
C THR A 6 -9.52 22.84 18.84
N PRO A 7 -9.00 21.98 17.93
CA PRO A 7 -7.59 21.66 17.96
C PRO A 7 -6.83 22.99 17.93
N GLY A 8 -5.85 23.15 18.82
CA GLY A 8 -4.98 24.32 18.81
C GLY A 8 -4.14 24.30 17.53
N LEU A 9 -4.67 24.88 16.45
CA LEU A 9 -3.98 25.00 15.19
C LEU A 9 -2.71 25.80 15.42
N LYS A 10 -1.60 25.30 14.89
CA LYS A 10 -0.30 25.93 15.04
C LYS A 10 0.07 26.62 13.73
N VAL A 11 0.40 27.90 13.85
CA VAL A 11 1.09 28.68 12.83
C VAL A 11 2.36 29.18 13.47
N LEU A 12 3.49 28.59 13.09
CA LEU A 12 4.81 28.90 13.63
C LEU A 12 5.68 29.38 12.48
N ALA A 13 6.18 30.62 12.57
CA ALA A 13 7.01 31.21 11.52
C ALA A 13 8.36 30.48 11.36
N ALA A 14 8.90 29.98 12.46
CA ALA A 14 10.12 29.18 12.49
C ALA A 14 10.05 28.16 13.62
N THR A 15 10.24 26.89 13.30
CA THR A 15 10.35 25.80 14.27
C THR A 15 11.19 24.68 13.70
N THR A 16 11.80 23.88 14.57
CA THR A 16 12.30 22.56 14.19
C THR A 16 11.10 21.66 13.96
N ILE A 17 11.05 21.04 12.78
CA ILE A 17 10.01 20.12 12.35
C ILE A 17 10.65 18.73 12.30
N ARG A 18 10.08 17.80 13.05
CA ARG A 18 10.43 16.37 12.99
C ARG A 18 9.28 15.59 12.37
N ARG A 19 9.57 14.79 11.35
CA ARG A 19 8.60 13.93 10.66
C ARG A 19 9.09 12.50 10.70
N CYS A 20 8.45 11.72 11.57
CA CYS A 20 8.62 10.28 11.60
C CYS A 20 7.87 9.66 10.41
N ARG A 21 8.60 8.92 9.59
CA ARG A 21 8.10 8.10 8.50
C ARG A 21 8.19 6.66 8.98
N ARG A 22 7.09 5.90 8.88
CA ARG A 22 7.00 4.52 9.38
C ARG A 22 6.53 3.59 8.29
N LEU A 23 7.16 2.42 8.18
CA LEU A 23 6.70 1.36 7.29
C LEU A 23 5.49 0.61 7.90
N PRO A 24 4.56 0.11 7.07
CA PRO A 24 3.44 -0.69 7.54
C PRO A 24 3.85 -2.09 8.04
N LEU A 25 4.99 -2.60 7.55
CA LEU A 25 5.64 -3.83 7.97
C LEU A 25 7.16 -3.58 8.01
N PRO A 26 7.92 -4.35 8.81
CA PRO A 26 9.38 -4.28 8.78
C PRO A 26 9.92 -4.35 7.35
N GLY A 27 10.93 -3.55 7.04
CA GLY A 27 11.49 -3.48 5.69
C GLY A 27 12.92 -2.95 5.65
N ALA A 28 13.33 -2.50 4.47
CA ALA A 28 14.65 -1.94 4.26
C ALA A 28 14.63 -0.42 4.49
N VAL A 29 15.49 0.06 5.38
CA VAL A 29 15.84 1.48 5.47
C VAL A 29 16.99 1.77 4.51
N LEU A 30 16.83 2.80 3.69
CA LEU A 30 17.74 3.15 2.59
C LEU A 30 18.70 4.31 2.94
N VAL A 31 18.56 4.89 4.13
CA VAL A 31 19.30 6.06 4.62
C VAL A 31 19.83 5.81 6.02
N ARG A 32 20.74 6.66 6.49
CA ARG A 32 21.35 6.60 7.82
C ARG A 32 21.17 7.93 8.56
N ALA A 33 21.27 7.89 9.88
CA ALA A 33 21.30 9.11 10.68
C ALA A 33 22.42 10.05 10.21
N GLY A 34 22.10 11.33 10.02
CA GLY A 34 22.98 12.36 9.49
C GLY A 34 22.88 12.59 7.98
N ASP A 35 22.22 11.71 7.22
CA ASP A 35 22.07 11.87 5.77
C ASP A 35 21.16 13.06 5.44
N ARG A 36 21.51 13.82 4.40
CA ARG A 36 20.62 14.84 3.81
C ARG A 36 19.71 14.18 2.77
N VAL A 37 18.43 14.44 2.87
CA VAL A 37 17.40 13.86 1.99
C VAL A 37 16.49 14.95 1.42
N GLY A 38 16.04 14.74 0.19
CA GLY A 38 14.97 15.54 -0.42
C GLY A 38 13.60 14.95 -0.09
N ALA A 39 12.54 15.77 -0.09
CA ALA A 39 11.18 15.38 0.29
C ALA A 39 10.64 14.17 -0.48
N GLU A 40 10.95 14.06 -1.77
CA GLU A 40 10.53 12.96 -2.65
C GLU A 40 11.48 11.75 -2.63
N GLN A 41 12.60 11.83 -1.92
CA GLN A 41 13.55 10.73 -1.85
C GLN A 41 12.91 9.56 -1.08
N VAL A 42 12.95 8.37 -1.68
CA VAL A 42 12.58 7.12 -0.99
C VAL A 42 13.60 6.85 0.11
N VAL A 43 13.14 6.83 1.35
CA VAL A 43 13.99 6.59 2.53
C VAL A 43 13.83 5.19 3.09
N MET A 44 12.71 4.54 2.81
CA MET A 44 12.42 3.16 3.23
C MET A 44 11.53 2.46 2.22
N ARG A 45 11.62 1.12 2.20
CA ARG A 45 10.72 0.27 1.41
C ARG A 45 10.40 -1.04 2.11
N THR A 46 9.22 -1.59 1.86
CA THR A 46 8.82 -2.95 2.27
C THR A 46 7.97 -3.58 1.19
N GLU A 47 7.66 -4.87 1.32
CA GLU A 47 6.76 -5.60 0.43
C GLU A 47 5.55 -6.06 1.25
N LEU A 48 4.36 -5.56 0.88
CA LEU A 48 3.12 -6.03 1.47
C LEU A 48 2.69 -7.32 0.79
N PRO A 49 2.35 -8.37 1.56
CA PRO A 49 1.74 -9.57 0.99
C PRO A 49 0.52 -9.21 0.15
N GLY A 50 0.44 -9.75 -1.07
CA GLY A 50 -0.73 -9.57 -1.91
C GLY A 50 -1.98 -10.17 -1.25
N PRO A 51 -3.18 -9.76 -1.69
CA PRO A 51 -4.42 -10.36 -1.22
C PRO A 51 -4.42 -11.87 -1.47
N ALA A 52 -5.02 -12.61 -0.53
CA ALA A 52 -5.22 -14.04 -0.63
C ALA A 52 -6.66 -14.34 -1.03
N ASP A 53 -6.83 -15.32 -1.93
CA ASP A 53 -8.13 -15.83 -2.34
C ASP A 53 -8.20 -17.34 -2.07
N MET A 54 -9.40 -17.80 -1.73
CA MET A 54 -9.65 -19.18 -1.32
C MET A 54 -10.54 -19.88 -2.35
N VAL A 55 -9.98 -20.89 -2.99
CA VAL A 55 -10.63 -21.69 -4.01
C VAL A 55 -11.12 -22.99 -3.37
N ASN A 56 -12.44 -23.16 -3.26
CA ASN A 56 -13.04 -24.36 -2.66
C ASN A 56 -13.09 -25.53 -3.67
N LEU A 57 -12.01 -26.31 -3.72
CA LEU A 57 -11.86 -27.39 -4.70
C LEU A 57 -12.83 -28.55 -4.44
N VAL A 58 -13.06 -28.94 -3.19
CA VAL A 58 -13.94 -30.07 -2.86
C VAL A 58 -15.38 -29.81 -3.25
N SER A 59 -15.91 -28.62 -2.96
CA SER A 59 -17.29 -28.26 -3.33
C SER A 59 -17.45 -28.13 -4.84
N MET A 60 -16.44 -27.61 -5.54
CA MET A 60 -16.49 -27.48 -7.00
C MET A 60 -16.31 -28.82 -7.73
N LEU A 61 -15.50 -29.75 -7.22
CA LEU A 61 -15.32 -31.08 -7.79
C LEU A 61 -16.39 -32.08 -7.35
N GLY A 62 -17.09 -31.84 -6.23
CA GLY A 62 -18.05 -32.77 -5.65
C GLY A 62 -17.40 -34.00 -5.02
N VAL A 63 -16.22 -33.86 -4.42
CA VAL A 63 -15.42 -34.98 -3.85
C VAL A 63 -15.16 -34.79 -2.36
N MET A 64 -14.80 -35.87 -1.66
CA MET A 64 -14.39 -35.78 -0.27
C MET A 64 -12.97 -35.20 -0.16
N PRO A 65 -12.61 -34.50 0.94
CA PRO A 65 -11.26 -33.96 1.14
C PRO A 65 -10.15 -35.01 1.01
N ALA A 66 -10.40 -36.26 1.44
CA ALA A 66 -9.46 -37.38 1.32
C ALA A 66 -9.16 -37.78 -0.14
N GLU A 67 -10.05 -37.47 -1.08
CA GLU A 67 -9.90 -37.80 -2.50
C GLU A 67 -9.26 -36.66 -3.30
N LEU A 68 -9.29 -35.43 -2.75
CA LEU A 68 -8.78 -34.22 -3.39
C LEU A 68 -7.36 -34.37 -3.97
N PRO A 69 -6.37 -35.01 -3.30
CA PRO A 69 -5.01 -35.13 -3.85
C PRO A 69 -4.94 -35.85 -5.22
N ARG A 70 -5.96 -36.61 -5.62
CA ARG A 70 -6.01 -37.30 -6.91
C ARG A 70 -6.38 -36.37 -8.08
N TYR A 71 -6.97 -35.22 -7.78
CA TYR A 71 -7.55 -34.31 -8.78
C TYR A 71 -6.80 -32.99 -8.88
N VAL A 72 -6.03 -32.62 -7.86
CA VAL A 72 -5.24 -31.40 -7.86
C VAL A 72 -4.06 -31.52 -8.82
N VAL A 73 -3.90 -30.54 -9.69
CA VAL A 73 -2.85 -30.47 -10.72
C VAL A 73 -1.65 -29.63 -10.25
N ARG A 74 -1.89 -28.66 -9.35
CA ARG A 74 -0.86 -27.73 -8.86
C ARG A 74 -0.55 -27.95 -7.38
N LYS A 75 0.70 -27.74 -6.97
CA LYS A 75 1.15 -27.94 -5.59
C LYS A 75 1.44 -26.62 -4.87
N VAL A 76 1.52 -26.68 -3.55
CA VAL A 76 1.99 -25.57 -2.72
C VAL A 76 3.38 -25.10 -3.22
N GLY A 77 3.54 -23.80 -3.37
CA GLY A 77 4.72 -23.14 -3.94
C GLY A 77 4.68 -22.93 -5.45
N ASP A 78 3.72 -23.48 -6.19
CA ASP A 78 3.60 -23.24 -7.63
C ASP A 78 3.09 -21.82 -7.90
N SER A 79 3.76 -21.13 -8.83
CA SER A 79 3.26 -19.89 -9.44
C SER A 79 2.23 -20.22 -10.53
N ILE A 80 1.12 -19.48 -10.54
CA ILE A 80 0.01 -19.68 -11.46
C ILE A 80 -0.42 -18.35 -12.09
N ALA A 81 -0.93 -18.41 -13.32
CA ALA A 81 -1.63 -17.30 -13.96
C ALA A 81 -3.15 -17.46 -13.82
N LYS A 82 -3.91 -16.38 -13.99
CA LYS A 82 -5.38 -16.45 -14.07
C LYS A 82 -5.78 -17.37 -15.24
N GLY A 83 -6.68 -18.31 -14.99
CA GLY A 83 -7.10 -19.33 -15.96
C GLY A 83 -6.28 -20.62 -15.95
N ASP A 84 -5.18 -20.68 -15.19
CA ASP A 84 -4.41 -21.92 -15.06
C ASP A 84 -5.24 -23.01 -14.41
N LEU A 85 -5.12 -24.24 -14.90
CA LEU A 85 -5.80 -25.40 -14.32
C LEU A 85 -5.25 -25.71 -12.92
N LEU A 86 -6.13 -25.66 -11.92
CA LEU A 86 -5.83 -26.00 -10.52
C LEU A 86 -6.16 -27.45 -10.18
N ALA A 87 -7.31 -27.93 -10.67
CA ALA A 87 -7.77 -29.30 -10.46
C ALA A 87 -8.70 -29.75 -11.60
N GLU A 88 -8.69 -31.06 -11.90
CA GLU A 88 -9.55 -31.67 -12.92
C GLU A 88 -10.09 -33.02 -12.45
N SER A 89 -11.41 -33.22 -12.57
CA SER A 89 -12.04 -34.54 -12.42
C SER A 89 -12.24 -35.23 -13.78
N LYS A 90 -12.04 -36.54 -13.81
CA LYS A 90 -12.40 -37.40 -14.94
C LYS A 90 -13.70 -38.12 -14.58
N GLY A 91 -14.81 -37.79 -15.24
CA GLY A 91 -16.09 -38.45 -15.03
C GLY A 91 -16.07 -39.93 -15.45
N PHE A 92 -17.13 -40.65 -15.06
CA PHE A 92 -17.33 -42.05 -15.45
C PHE A 92 -17.46 -42.14 -16.99
N LEU A 93 -16.65 -42.98 -17.64
CA LEU A 93 -16.52 -43.09 -19.11
C LEU A 93 -16.00 -41.84 -19.86
N GLY A 94 -15.39 -40.87 -19.16
CA GLY A 94 -14.80 -39.68 -19.79
C GLY A 94 -15.80 -38.60 -20.21
N LEU A 95 -17.08 -38.80 -19.92
CA LEU A 95 -18.15 -37.82 -20.05
C LEU A 95 -18.18 -36.95 -18.78
N PHE A 96 -18.38 -35.63 -18.93
CA PHE A 96 -18.42 -34.63 -17.85
C PHE A 96 -17.10 -34.47 -17.09
N LYS A 97 -16.22 -33.61 -17.61
CA LYS A 97 -14.99 -33.17 -16.92
C LYS A 97 -15.26 -31.86 -16.20
N THR A 98 -14.98 -31.80 -14.90
CA THR A 98 -14.95 -30.53 -14.17
C THR A 98 -13.53 -30.02 -14.16
N ARG A 99 -13.35 -28.78 -14.64
CA ARG A 99 -12.07 -28.06 -14.59
C ARG A 99 -12.22 -26.88 -13.67
N ILE A 100 -11.29 -26.76 -12.74
CA ILE A 100 -11.21 -25.62 -11.84
C ILE A 100 -9.99 -24.83 -12.25
N GLU A 101 -10.21 -23.56 -12.58
CA GLU A 101 -9.19 -22.64 -13.04
C GLU A 101 -8.85 -21.62 -11.95
N ALA A 102 -7.63 -21.08 -12.02
CA ALA A 102 -7.14 -20.08 -11.10
C ALA A 102 -7.92 -18.75 -11.26
N PRO A 103 -8.50 -18.20 -10.19
CA PRO A 103 -9.27 -16.95 -10.28
C PRO A 103 -8.37 -15.72 -10.48
N MET A 104 -7.11 -15.81 -10.06
CA MET A 104 -6.10 -14.77 -10.14
C MET A 104 -4.71 -15.36 -10.37
N ALA A 105 -3.76 -14.51 -10.79
CA ALA A 105 -2.35 -14.86 -10.79
C ALA A 105 -1.80 -14.81 -9.36
N GLY A 106 -0.87 -15.69 -9.02
CA GLY A 106 -0.33 -15.77 -7.67
C GLY A 106 0.51 -17.01 -7.43
N THR A 107 0.77 -17.29 -6.15
CA THR A 107 1.43 -18.51 -5.69
C THR A 107 0.45 -19.31 -4.83
N ILE A 108 0.46 -20.64 -4.97
CA ILE A 108 -0.33 -21.50 -4.09
C ILE A 108 0.35 -21.55 -2.72
N GLU A 109 -0.29 -20.94 -1.73
CA GLU A 109 0.23 -20.83 -0.37
C GLU A 109 -0.08 -22.08 0.46
N ALA A 110 -1.29 -22.62 0.30
CA ALA A 110 -1.74 -23.77 1.06
C ALA A 110 -2.82 -24.55 0.33
N ILE A 111 -2.91 -25.85 0.63
CA ILE A 111 -4.03 -26.72 0.25
C ILE A 111 -4.44 -27.45 1.53
N SER A 112 -5.63 -27.15 2.04
CA SER A 112 -6.12 -27.72 3.29
C SER A 112 -6.63 -29.15 3.08
N PRO A 113 -6.05 -30.17 3.74
CA PRO A 113 -6.54 -31.54 3.64
C PRO A 113 -7.86 -31.76 4.40
N VAL A 114 -8.24 -30.81 5.27
CA VAL A 114 -9.47 -30.88 6.09
C VAL A 114 -10.64 -30.22 5.37
N THR A 115 -10.45 -28.99 4.88
CA THR A 115 -11.52 -28.20 4.26
C THR A 115 -11.54 -28.32 2.74
N GLY A 116 -10.48 -28.84 2.13
CA GLY A 116 -10.34 -28.94 0.67
C GLY A 116 -10.19 -27.59 -0.04
N GLN A 117 -9.87 -26.54 0.70
CA GLN A 117 -9.63 -25.20 0.15
C GLN A 117 -8.17 -25.03 -0.28
N MET A 118 -7.98 -24.39 -1.42
CA MET A 118 -6.67 -23.95 -1.91
C MET A 118 -6.55 -22.44 -1.76
N THR A 119 -5.52 -21.98 -1.05
CA THR A 119 -5.22 -20.56 -0.87
C THR A 119 -4.23 -20.11 -1.94
N VAL A 120 -4.63 -19.12 -2.73
CA VAL A 120 -3.79 -18.47 -3.73
C VAL A 120 -3.45 -17.07 -3.25
N ARG A 121 -2.16 -16.74 -3.17
CA ARG A 121 -1.69 -15.42 -2.77
C ARG A 121 -1.17 -14.65 -3.97
N SER A 122 -1.74 -13.47 -4.20
CA SER A 122 -1.23 -12.55 -5.22
C SER A 122 0.22 -12.14 -4.94
N PRO A 123 1.00 -11.74 -5.96
CA PRO A 123 2.35 -11.22 -5.76
C PRO A 123 2.38 -10.08 -4.74
N ALA A 124 3.48 -9.97 -4.00
CA ALA A 124 3.66 -8.88 -3.05
C ALA A 124 3.69 -7.52 -3.76
N VAL A 125 3.18 -6.49 -3.10
CA VAL A 125 3.14 -5.12 -3.61
C VAL A 125 4.22 -4.30 -2.89
N PRO A 126 5.17 -3.69 -3.63
CA PRO A 126 6.17 -2.84 -3.02
C PRO A 126 5.51 -1.58 -2.45
N VAL A 127 5.93 -1.21 -1.24
CA VAL A 127 5.55 0.03 -0.58
C VAL A 127 6.81 0.82 -0.33
N GLU A 128 6.85 2.02 -0.89
CA GLU A 128 7.93 2.98 -0.69
C GLU A 128 7.43 4.14 0.16
N VAL A 129 8.30 4.60 1.06
CA VAL A 129 8.02 5.75 1.92
C VAL A 129 9.03 6.83 1.62
N HIS A 130 8.53 7.98 1.19
CA HIS A 130 9.34 9.18 0.95
C HIS A 130 9.69 9.90 2.25
N ALA A 131 10.78 10.68 2.21
CA ALA A 131 11.24 11.54 3.31
C ALA A 131 10.18 12.56 3.76
N TYR A 132 9.28 12.95 2.85
CA TYR A 132 8.17 13.89 3.03
C TYR A 132 8.56 15.35 3.20
N ILE A 133 9.75 15.62 3.74
CA ILE A 133 10.32 16.96 3.87
C ILE A 133 11.80 16.93 3.49
N ASP A 134 12.30 18.04 2.94
CA ASP A 134 13.74 18.26 2.80
C ASP A 134 14.35 18.41 4.19
N GLY A 135 15.43 17.68 4.47
CA GLY A 135 16.03 17.73 5.79
C GLY A 135 17.21 16.81 5.99
N VAL A 136 17.51 16.58 7.28
CA VAL A 136 18.55 15.67 7.74
C VAL A 136 17.88 14.53 8.49
N VAL A 137 18.30 13.29 8.25
CA VAL A 137 17.81 12.14 9.01
C VAL A 137 18.31 12.26 10.45
N ALA A 138 17.40 12.53 11.38
CA ALA A 138 17.71 12.69 12.79
C ALA A 138 17.82 11.34 13.50
N GLU A 139 16.99 10.37 13.10
CA GLU A 139 16.89 9.07 13.77
C GLU A 139 16.47 7.99 12.77
N VAL A 140 17.01 6.79 12.97
CA VAL A 140 16.59 5.57 12.28
C VAL A 140 16.33 4.52 13.36
N VAL A 141 15.12 3.94 13.36
CA VAL A 141 14.73 2.86 14.28
C VAL A 141 14.64 1.56 13.47
N ASP A 142 15.72 0.78 13.52
CA ASP A 142 15.91 -0.52 12.87
C ASP A 142 15.31 -0.58 11.46
N THR A 143 14.25 -1.37 11.28
CA THR A 143 13.58 -1.65 10.01
C THR A 143 12.17 -1.05 9.95
N GLU A 144 11.81 -0.19 10.90
CA GLU A 144 10.44 0.29 11.10
C GLU A 144 10.24 1.76 10.73
N SER A 145 11.18 2.64 11.09
CA SER A 145 10.96 4.07 10.92
C SER A 145 12.22 4.91 10.75
N VAL A 146 12.04 6.05 10.08
CA VAL A 146 13.05 7.10 9.85
C VAL A 146 12.44 8.43 10.23
N THR A 147 13.11 9.22 11.06
CA THR A 147 12.70 10.58 11.38
C THR A 147 13.56 11.57 10.61
N VAL A 148 12.92 12.39 9.78
CA VAL A 148 13.56 13.52 9.08
C VAL A 148 13.32 14.79 9.87
N GLU A 149 14.38 15.58 10.05
CA GLU A 149 14.36 16.86 10.74
C GLU A 149 14.71 18.00 9.80
N THR A 150 13.96 19.09 9.92
CA THR A 150 14.23 20.34 9.18
C THR A 150 13.85 21.54 10.03
N SER A 151 14.22 22.73 9.58
CA SER A 151 13.80 24.00 10.18
C SER A 151 13.01 24.79 9.16
N GLY A 152 11.82 25.27 9.55
CA GLY A 152 10.97 26.04 8.65
C GLY A 152 9.69 26.54 9.29
N ALA A 153 8.83 27.13 8.47
CA ALA A 153 7.49 27.50 8.88
C ALA A 153 6.61 26.25 9.01
N PHE A 154 5.75 26.23 10.01
CA PHE A 154 4.77 25.16 10.21
C PHE A 154 3.37 25.74 10.26
N ILE A 155 2.52 25.27 9.34
CA ILE A 155 1.11 25.65 9.25
C ILE A 155 0.29 24.36 9.38
N GLN A 156 -0.64 24.32 10.33
CA GLN A 156 -1.53 23.18 10.54
C GLN A 156 -2.96 23.50 10.08
N GLY A 157 -3.46 22.72 9.13
CA GLY A 157 -4.88 22.73 8.75
C GLY A 157 -5.76 21.89 9.68
N ILE A 158 -7.07 22.13 9.65
CA ILE A 158 -8.07 21.37 10.42
C ILE A 158 -8.37 20.02 9.75
N PHE A 159 -8.43 20.01 8.42
CA PHE A 159 -8.76 18.87 7.60
C PHE A 159 -8.18 19.06 6.20
N GLY A 160 -7.88 17.95 5.52
CA GLY A 160 -7.40 17.93 4.15
C GLY A 160 -7.99 16.73 3.41
N VAL A 161 -8.20 16.87 2.10
CA VAL A 161 -8.70 15.81 1.22
C VAL A 161 -7.61 15.49 0.20
N GLY A 162 -7.38 14.20 -0.06
CA GLY A 162 -6.37 13.73 -1.00
C GLY A 162 -5.17 13.09 -0.31
N GLY A 163 -4.11 12.90 -1.07
CA GLY A 163 -2.85 12.34 -0.59
C GLY A 163 -1.86 13.40 -0.12
N GLU A 164 -0.73 12.94 0.41
CA GLU A 164 0.44 13.79 0.68
C GLU A 164 0.97 14.37 -0.64
N THR A 165 1.37 15.65 -0.63
CA THR A 165 2.01 16.31 -1.77
C THR A 165 3.10 17.26 -1.29
N ASN A 166 3.99 17.63 -2.20
CA ASN A 166 5.06 18.59 -1.99
C ASN A 166 5.17 19.48 -3.23
N GLY A 167 5.71 20.70 -3.05
CA GLY A 167 5.85 21.66 -4.14
C GLY A 167 6.17 23.06 -3.64
N VAL A 168 6.50 23.93 -4.58
CA VAL A 168 6.68 25.36 -4.28
C VAL A 168 5.32 25.97 -3.95
N ILE A 169 5.24 26.70 -2.84
CA ILE A 169 4.04 27.45 -2.48
C ILE A 169 3.88 28.63 -3.44
N ALA A 170 2.74 28.72 -4.12
CA ALA A 170 2.39 29.80 -5.03
C ALA A 170 1.10 30.47 -4.57
N MET A 171 1.21 31.72 -4.14
CA MET A 171 0.06 32.51 -3.70
C MET A 171 -0.78 32.93 -4.90
N ILE A 172 -2.01 32.44 -4.97
CA ILE A 172 -3.00 32.85 -5.98
C ILE A 172 -4.13 33.71 -5.41
N ALA A 173 -4.00 34.15 -4.15
CA ALA A 173 -4.86 35.13 -3.52
C ALA A 173 -3.99 36.19 -2.84
N GLU A 174 -4.42 37.45 -2.88
CA GLU A 174 -3.71 38.56 -2.25
C GLU A 174 -4.16 38.76 -0.80
N ARG A 175 -5.37 38.32 -0.46
CA ARG A 175 -5.95 38.46 0.87
C ARG A 175 -6.57 37.16 1.38
N PRO A 176 -6.56 36.92 2.70
CA PRO A 176 -7.15 35.70 3.29
C PRO A 176 -8.67 35.54 3.11
N ASP A 177 -9.37 36.65 2.90
CA ASP A 177 -10.83 36.72 2.70
C ASP A 177 -11.24 36.71 1.23
N GLU A 178 -10.27 36.65 0.32
CA GLU A 178 -10.52 36.66 -1.12
C GLU A 178 -11.04 35.28 -1.59
N PRO A 179 -12.18 35.21 -2.29
CA PRO A 179 -12.65 33.97 -2.89
C PRO A 179 -11.65 33.44 -3.93
N MET A 180 -11.37 32.15 -3.86
CA MET A 180 -10.51 31.47 -4.83
C MET A 180 -11.27 31.29 -6.16
N ASP A 181 -10.80 31.96 -7.22
CA ASP A 181 -11.32 31.80 -8.59
C ASP A 181 -10.50 30.75 -9.36
N PRO A 182 -11.11 29.63 -9.82
CA PRO A 182 -10.44 28.64 -10.64
C PRO A 182 -9.75 29.20 -11.89
N ALA A 183 -10.22 30.31 -12.45
CA ALA A 183 -9.60 30.95 -13.61
C ALA A 183 -8.18 31.48 -13.33
N ARG A 184 -7.82 31.68 -12.06
CA ARG A 184 -6.47 32.07 -11.63
C ARG A 184 -5.49 30.90 -11.63
N ILE A 185 -5.97 29.66 -11.72
CA ILE A 185 -5.13 28.47 -11.77
C ILE A 185 -4.67 28.24 -13.22
N THR A 186 -3.48 28.73 -13.55
CA THR A 186 -2.88 28.59 -14.88
C THR A 186 -1.94 27.37 -14.99
N PRO A 187 -1.54 26.95 -16.21
CA PRO A 187 -0.53 25.90 -16.40
C PRO A 187 0.82 26.17 -15.71
N ALA A 188 1.14 27.42 -15.35
CA ALA A 188 2.35 27.76 -14.62
C ALA A 188 2.35 27.21 -13.18
N HIS A 189 1.18 26.89 -12.62
CA HIS A 189 1.04 26.34 -11.27
C HIS A 189 1.15 24.81 -11.21
N LYS A 190 1.48 24.15 -12.33
CA LYS A 190 1.61 22.69 -12.35
C LYS A 190 2.73 22.23 -11.39
N GLY A 191 2.36 21.43 -10.40
CA GLY A 191 3.28 20.94 -9.36
C GLY A 191 3.51 21.92 -8.19
N ALA A 192 2.85 23.07 -8.18
CA ALA A 192 2.86 23.99 -7.05
C ALA A 192 1.79 23.62 -6.01
N VAL A 193 1.97 24.13 -4.79
CA VAL A 193 0.96 24.12 -3.73
C VAL A 193 0.32 25.52 -3.70
N LEU A 194 -1.00 25.59 -3.85
CA LEU A 194 -1.77 26.84 -3.96
C LEU A 194 -2.41 27.26 -2.64
#